data_AF-A0A7S0CDP6-F1
#
_entry.id   AF-A0A7S0CDP6-F1
#
_cell.length_a   1.000
_cell.length_b   1.000
_cell.length_c   1.000
_cell.angle_alpha   90.00
_cell.angle_beta   90.00
_cell.angle_gamma   90.00
#
_symmetry.space_group_name_H-M   'P 1'
#
loop_
_entity.id
_entity.type
_entity.pdbx_description
1 polymer ?
#
loop_
_entity_poly.entity_id
_entity_poly.type
_entity_poly.pdbx_seq_one_letter_code
_entity_poly.pdbx_strand_id
1 'polypeptide(L)'
;ALSLVCPDELAITMYEIGDFLLAEMTEDEIESSIFLIANLVNGGMLEDMTESKKKLHAQVNLKAAKKASVLASFGVAAEYARDGIQFLPRDRWETQYQLTLELFSTAAEAESCVGNMGAMEGYCREVLMQEKATIYDKFRVLDIKLVHIAMNEKYEEAVTLSLEILEQLGCKFPKGKIFRLREMMVGMMQTKAKSKILGE
;
A
#
# COMPACT_ATOMS: atom_id res chain seq x y z
N ALA A 1 -16.19 15.39 29.90
CA ALA A 1 -17.54 14.83 29.63
C ALA A 1 -17.49 13.45 28.97
N LEU A 2 -16.53 13.16 28.08
CA LEU A 2 -16.32 11.84 27.45
C LEU A 2 -15.73 10.73 28.35
N SER A 3 -15.55 10.99 29.65
CA SER A 3 -14.88 10.07 30.60
C SER A 3 -15.83 9.04 31.25
N LEU A 4 -17.12 9.03 30.89
CA LEU A 4 -18.17 8.24 31.54
C LEU A 4 -18.91 7.29 30.58
N VAL A 5 -18.51 7.24 29.31
CA VAL A 5 -19.09 6.35 28.30
C VAL A 5 -18.21 5.11 28.22
N CYS A 6 -18.81 3.92 28.25
CA CYS A 6 -18.05 2.68 28.03
C CYS A 6 -17.35 2.76 26.66
N PRO A 7 -16.09 2.27 26.50
CA PRO A 7 -15.39 2.34 25.21
C PRO A 7 -16.22 1.83 24.02
N ASP A 8 -17.05 0.81 24.24
CA ASP A 8 -17.93 0.24 23.21
C ASP A 8 -19.06 1.20 22.79
N GLU A 9 -19.69 1.89 23.75
CA GLU A 9 -20.74 2.89 23.48
C GLU A 9 -20.17 4.12 22.75
N LEU A 10 -18.92 4.50 23.06
CA LEU A 10 -18.23 5.59 22.38
C LEU A 10 -17.94 5.22 20.93
N ALA A 11 -17.45 3.99 20.67
CA ALA A 11 -17.17 3.51 19.32
C ALA A 11 -18.43 3.47 18.46
N ILE A 12 -19.56 2.99 19.00
CA ILE A 12 -20.87 3.01 18.32
C ILE A 12 -21.28 4.45 17.98
N THR A 13 -21.21 5.36 18.95
CA THR A 13 -21.59 6.76 18.74
C THR A 13 -20.71 7.44 17.69
N MET A 14 -19.39 7.22 17.75
CA MET A 14 -18.44 7.76 16.77
C MET A 14 -18.76 7.24 15.36
N TYR A 15 -19.07 5.97 15.26
CA TYR A 15 -19.44 5.35 13.99
C TYR A 15 -20.74 5.93 13.42
N GLU A 16 -21.78 6.09 14.24
CA GLU A 16 -23.05 6.70 13.81
C GLU A 16 -22.85 8.12 13.28
N ILE A 17 -21.98 8.91 13.92
CA ILE A 17 -21.59 10.24 13.44
C ILE A 17 -20.85 10.14 12.11
N GLY A 18 -19.88 9.23 11.99
CA GLY A 18 -19.10 9.04 10.76
C GLY A 18 -19.99 8.67 9.57
N ASP A 19 -20.92 7.74 9.77
CA ASP A 19 -21.89 7.31 8.75
C ASP A 19 -22.83 8.44 8.33
N PHE A 20 -23.34 9.20 9.30
CA PHE A 20 -24.18 10.36 9.04
C PHE A 20 -23.43 11.42 8.21
N LEU A 21 -22.19 11.73 8.58
CA LEU A 21 -21.36 12.68 7.85
C LEU A 21 -21.10 12.24 6.41
N LEU A 22 -20.85 10.95 6.16
CA LEU A 22 -20.67 10.42 4.81
C LEU A 22 -21.92 10.52 3.93
N ALA A 23 -23.11 10.48 4.53
CA ALA A 23 -24.37 10.61 3.80
C ALA A 23 -24.69 12.07 3.43
N GLU A 24 -24.32 13.03 4.28
CA GLU A 24 -24.71 14.44 4.15
C GLU A 24 -23.64 15.33 3.50
N MET A 25 -22.36 14.98 3.63
CA MET A 25 -21.26 15.81 3.13
C MET A 25 -21.02 15.60 1.63
N THR A 26 -20.64 16.68 0.95
CA THR A 26 -20.14 16.61 -0.41
C THR A 26 -18.76 15.96 -0.49
N GLU A 27 -18.37 15.51 -1.68
CA GLU A 27 -17.06 14.89 -1.92
C GLU A 27 -15.89 15.79 -1.51
N ASP A 28 -15.97 17.10 -1.78
CA ASP A 28 -14.94 18.08 -1.41
C ASP A 28 -14.84 18.25 0.12
N GLU A 29 -15.99 18.27 0.80
CA GLU A 29 -16.04 18.33 2.26
C GLU A 29 -15.46 17.07 2.89
N ILE A 30 -15.79 15.89 2.35
CA ILE A 30 -15.21 14.60 2.77
C ILE A 30 -13.69 14.62 2.61
N GLU A 31 -13.19 15.04 1.45
CA GLU A 31 -11.75 15.11 1.17
C GLU A 31 -11.02 16.07 2.14
N SER A 32 -11.64 17.21 2.46
CA SER A 32 -11.09 18.17 3.42
C SER A 32 -10.96 17.57 4.83
N SER A 33 -11.94 16.76 5.24
CA SER A 33 -12.09 16.21 6.59
C SER A 33 -11.74 14.72 6.68
N ILE A 34 -11.03 14.18 5.69
CA ILE A 34 -10.89 12.73 5.48
C ILE A 34 -10.33 11.97 6.69
N PHE A 35 -9.40 12.55 7.45
CA PHE A 35 -8.83 11.91 8.64
C PHE A 35 -9.85 11.78 9.77
N LEU A 36 -10.68 12.81 9.98
CA LEU A 36 -11.74 12.77 10.97
C LEU A 36 -12.75 11.68 10.60
N ILE A 37 -13.18 11.66 9.34
CA ILE A 37 -14.17 10.70 8.86
C ILE A 37 -13.62 9.28 8.94
N ALA A 38 -12.38 9.04 8.49
CA ALA A 38 -11.73 7.73 8.60
C ALA A 38 -11.68 7.24 10.06
N ASN A 39 -11.27 8.10 11.00
CA ASN A 39 -11.24 7.75 12.42
C ASN A 39 -12.62 7.40 12.99
N LEU A 40 -13.67 8.10 12.56
CA LEU A 40 -15.04 7.84 13.01
C LEU A 40 -15.55 6.50 12.49
N VAL A 41 -15.32 6.18 11.21
CA VAL A 41 -15.85 4.95 10.60
C VAL A 41 -15.07 3.70 10.96
N ASN A 42 -13.79 3.81 11.34
CA ASN A 42 -12.96 2.66 11.72
C ASN A 42 -13.38 2.02 13.05
N GLY A 43 -14.19 2.70 13.86
CA GLY A 43 -14.77 2.16 15.10
C GLY A 43 -16.02 1.29 14.90
N GLY A 44 -16.53 1.16 13.67
CA GLY A 44 -17.77 0.43 13.39
C GLY A 44 -17.63 -1.09 13.43
N MET A 45 -18.68 -1.79 13.90
CA MET A 45 -18.75 -3.25 13.86
C MET A 45 -18.98 -3.75 12.43
N LEU A 46 -18.00 -4.48 11.87
CA LEU A 46 -18.01 -5.00 10.49
C LEU A 46 -19.15 -5.98 10.19
N GLU A 47 -19.58 -6.75 11.18
CA GLU A 47 -20.52 -7.88 11.02
C GLU A 47 -21.92 -7.43 10.59
N ASP A 48 -22.34 -6.24 11.03
CA ASP A 48 -23.67 -5.67 10.74
C ASP A 48 -23.68 -4.79 9.47
N MET A 49 -22.53 -4.60 8.82
CA MET A 49 -22.42 -3.72 7.65
C MET A 49 -22.79 -4.43 6.35
N THR A 50 -23.55 -3.74 5.50
CA THR A 50 -23.74 -4.15 4.10
C THR A 50 -22.43 -4.03 3.32
N GLU A 51 -22.28 -4.82 2.26
CA GLU A 51 -21.08 -4.80 1.41
C GLU A 51 -20.85 -3.43 0.75
N SER A 52 -21.92 -2.70 0.42
CA SER A 52 -21.82 -1.33 -0.08
C SER A 52 -21.20 -0.38 0.96
N LYS A 53 -21.57 -0.54 2.22
CA LYS A 53 -21.07 0.29 3.31
C LYS A 53 -19.62 -0.02 3.64
N LYS A 54 -19.26 -1.31 3.70
CA LYS A 54 -17.85 -1.74 3.83
C LYS A 54 -16.99 -1.18 2.70
N LYS A 55 -17.46 -1.27 1.44
CA LYS A 55 -16.76 -0.69 0.29
C LYS A 55 -16.54 0.81 0.45
N LEU A 56 -17.54 1.56 0.92
CA LEU A 56 -17.42 2.99 1.17
C LEU A 56 -16.35 3.28 2.23
N HIS A 57 -16.33 2.54 3.34
CA HIS A 57 -15.31 2.72 4.39
C HIS A 57 -13.91 2.36 3.90
N ALA A 58 -13.77 1.31 3.08
CA ALA A 58 -12.50 0.98 2.43
C ALA A 58 -12.00 2.12 1.53
N GLN A 59 -12.90 2.80 0.80
CA GLN A 59 -12.56 3.95 -0.04
C GLN A 59 -12.13 5.18 0.78
N VAL A 60 -12.84 5.47 1.89
CA VAL A 60 -12.49 6.56 2.82
C VAL A 60 -11.08 6.34 3.38
N ASN A 61 -10.81 5.11 3.85
CA ASN A 61 -9.49 4.74 4.36
C ASN A 61 -8.39 4.82 3.31
N LEU A 62 -8.68 4.43 2.05
CA LEU A 62 -7.71 4.59 0.97
C LEU A 62 -7.37 6.07 0.72
N LYS A 63 -8.37 6.96 0.72
CA LYS A 63 -8.14 8.40 0.56
C LYS A 63 -7.32 8.96 1.73
N ALA A 64 -7.68 8.59 2.96
CA ALA A 64 -6.93 8.98 4.16
C ALA A 64 -5.47 8.50 4.09
N ALA A 65 -5.24 7.23 3.73
CA ALA A 65 -3.90 6.67 3.57
C ALA A 65 -3.08 7.43 2.53
N LYS A 66 -3.64 7.70 1.35
CA LYS A 66 -2.97 8.46 0.29
C LYS A 66 -2.64 9.88 0.73
N LYS A 67 -3.57 10.57 1.40
CA LYS A 67 -3.35 11.92 1.92
C LYS A 67 -2.24 11.92 2.98
N ALA A 68 -2.23 10.94 3.88
CA ALA A 68 -1.15 10.78 4.86
C ALA A 68 0.21 10.53 4.19
N SER A 69 0.27 9.72 3.13
CA SER A 69 1.50 9.49 2.36
C SER A 69 2.02 10.77 1.69
N VAL A 70 1.14 11.60 1.13
CA VAL A 70 1.51 12.91 0.55
C VAL A 70 2.10 13.84 1.62
N LEU A 71 1.62 13.74 2.86
CA LEU A 71 2.12 14.48 4.01
C LEU A 71 3.33 13.80 4.70
N ALA A 72 3.93 12.78 4.08
CA ALA A 72 5.03 11.97 4.61
C ALA A 72 4.75 11.36 6.00
N SER A 73 3.48 11.20 6.36
CA SER A 73 3.04 10.58 7.62
C SER A 73 2.81 9.09 7.42
N PHE A 74 3.89 8.37 7.09
CA PHE A 74 3.80 6.98 6.61
C PHE A 74 3.26 5.98 7.64
N GLY A 75 3.49 6.21 8.94
CA GLY A 75 2.87 5.38 9.99
C GLY A 75 1.34 5.47 9.95
N VAL A 76 0.81 6.69 9.87
CA VAL A 76 -0.63 6.95 9.75
C VAL A 76 -1.18 6.42 8.43
N ALA A 77 -0.41 6.54 7.34
CA ALA A 77 -0.79 5.97 6.06
C ALA A 77 -0.92 4.44 6.12
N ALA A 78 0.01 3.77 6.79
CA ALA A 78 -0.02 2.32 6.98
C ALA A 78 -1.22 1.88 7.83
N GLU A 79 -1.55 2.62 8.88
CA GLU A 79 -2.74 2.39 9.72
C GLU A 79 -4.02 2.46 8.89
N TYR A 80 -4.27 3.58 8.19
CA TYR A 80 -5.48 3.71 7.37
C TYR A 80 -5.53 2.70 6.23
N ALA A 81 -4.41 2.38 5.58
CA ALA A 81 -4.40 1.37 4.53
C ALA A 81 -4.77 -0.01 5.10
N ARG A 82 -4.26 -0.36 6.29
CA ARG A 82 -4.58 -1.61 6.99
C ARG A 82 -6.06 -1.67 7.39
N ASP A 83 -6.60 -0.59 7.94
CA ASP A 83 -8.02 -0.51 8.31
C ASP A 83 -8.91 -0.63 7.07
N GLY A 84 -8.57 0.05 5.98
CA GLY A 84 -9.26 -0.08 4.70
C GLY A 84 -9.29 -1.52 4.16
N ILE A 85 -8.20 -2.27 4.33
CA ILE A 85 -8.13 -3.69 3.94
C ILE A 85 -9.09 -4.57 4.76
N GLN A 86 -9.34 -4.24 6.03
CA GLN A 86 -10.27 -5.01 6.88
C GLN A 86 -11.72 -4.92 6.40
N PHE A 87 -12.08 -3.83 5.72
CA PHE A 87 -13.41 -3.66 5.13
C PHE A 87 -13.56 -4.39 3.78
N LEU A 88 -12.50 -4.91 3.17
CA LEU A 88 -12.60 -5.62 1.91
C LEU A 88 -13.25 -7.00 2.08
N PRO A 89 -14.13 -7.43 1.17
CA PRO A 89 -14.73 -8.76 1.23
C PRO A 89 -13.70 -9.87 0.95
N ARG A 90 -14.11 -11.12 1.13
CA ARG A 90 -13.23 -12.27 0.86
C ARG A 90 -12.89 -12.41 -0.63
N ASP A 91 -13.83 -12.08 -1.52
CA ASP A 91 -13.70 -12.12 -2.99
C ASP A 91 -13.29 -10.75 -3.57
N ARG A 92 -12.56 -9.94 -2.78
CA ARG A 92 -12.16 -8.56 -3.09
C ARG A 92 -11.41 -8.40 -4.42
N TRP A 93 -10.64 -9.39 -4.83
CA TRP A 93 -9.90 -9.35 -6.09
C TRP A 93 -10.81 -9.52 -7.30
N GLU A 94 -11.94 -10.21 -7.15
CA GLU A 94 -12.97 -10.33 -8.18
C GLU A 94 -13.95 -9.16 -8.17
N THR A 95 -14.41 -8.74 -6.99
CA THR A 95 -15.53 -7.78 -6.84
C THR A 95 -15.09 -6.33 -6.71
N GLN A 96 -13.88 -6.09 -6.21
CA GLN A 96 -13.36 -4.76 -5.88
C GLN A 96 -11.89 -4.61 -6.29
N TYR A 97 -11.53 -5.15 -7.46
CA TYR A 97 -10.14 -5.26 -7.95
C TYR A 97 -9.31 -3.98 -7.76
N GLN A 98 -9.77 -2.85 -8.31
CA GLN A 98 -9.00 -1.60 -8.27
C GLN A 98 -8.80 -1.08 -6.84
N LEU A 99 -9.85 -1.15 -6.01
CA LEU A 99 -9.77 -0.70 -4.62
C LEU A 99 -8.81 -1.57 -3.81
N THR A 100 -8.87 -2.88 -4.02
CA THR A 100 -7.96 -3.86 -3.42
C THR A 100 -6.52 -3.59 -3.83
N LEU A 101 -6.26 -3.46 -5.13
CA LEU A 101 -4.93 -3.17 -5.66
C LEU A 101 -4.33 -1.91 -5.05
N GLU A 102 -5.12 -0.83 -4.99
CA GLU A 102 -4.69 0.45 -4.44
C GLU A 102 -4.41 0.39 -2.93
N LEU A 103 -5.27 -0.28 -2.15
CA LEU A 103 -5.08 -0.43 -0.71
C LEU A 103 -3.84 -1.27 -0.39
N PHE A 104 -3.68 -2.43 -1.01
CA PHE A 104 -2.53 -3.30 -0.77
C PHE A 104 -1.22 -2.65 -1.24
N SER A 105 -1.22 -1.96 -2.39
CA SER A 105 -0.03 -1.24 -2.86
C SER A 105 0.33 -0.07 -1.94
N THR A 106 -0.66 0.71 -1.50
CA THR A 106 -0.44 1.83 -0.57
C THR A 106 0.06 1.33 0.79
N ALA A 107 -0.47 0.22 1.29
CA ALA A 107 0.01 -0.41 2.52
C ALA A 107 1.45 -0.89 2.38
N ALA A 108 1.81 -1.53 1.27
CA ALA A 108 3.18 -1.96 1.01
C ALA A 108 4.17 -0.78 0.98
N GLU A 109 3.81 0.32 0.33
CA GLU A 109 4.63 1.53 0.25
C GLU A 109 4.83 2.16 1.63
N ALA A 110 3.72 2.34 2.37
CA ALA A 110 3.76 2.96 3.68
C ALA A 110 4.58 2.13 4.69
N GLU A 111 4.36 0.81 4.75
CA GLU A 111 5.13 -0.09 5.64
C GLU A 111 6.60 -0.15 5.24
N SER A 112 6.93 -0.03 3.94
CA SER A 112 8.32 0.10 3.47
C SER A 112 8.99 1.36 4.04
N CYS A 113 8.30 2.50 3.98
CA CYS A 113 8.81 3.77 4.50
C CYS A 113 8.98 3.76 6.03
N VAL A 114 8.13 3.02 6.75
CA VAL A 114 8.21 2.86 8.22
C VAL A 114 9.26 1.81 8.61
N GLY A 115 9.73 0.99 7.67
CA GLY A 115 10.72 -0.07 7.90
C GLY A 115 10.13 -1.39 8.41
N ASN A 116 8.81 -1.56 8.34
CA ASN A 116 8.13 -2.80 8.71
C ASN A 116 8.15 -3.81 7.55
N MET A 117 9.29 -4.48 7.41
CA MET A 117 9.54 -5.33 6.24
C MET A 117 8.61 -6.55 6.19
N GLY A 118 8.23 -7.12 7.33
CA GLY A 118 7.35 -8.29 7.36
C GLY A 118 5.94 -7.99 6.80
N ALA A 119 5.37 -6.85 7.19
CA ALA A 119 4.06 -6.43 6.68
C ALA A 119 4.16 -6.03 5.20
N MET A 120 5.18 -5.25 4.83
CA MET A 120 5.46 -4.85 3.45
C MET A 120 5.55 -6.07 2.52
N GLU A 121 6.33 -7.08 2.89
CA GLU A 121 6.47 -8.31 2.10
C GLU A 121 5.15 -9.06 1.95
N GLY A 122 4.34 -9.10 3.01
CA GLY A 122 3.01 -9.71 2.98
C GLY A 122 2.09 -9.03 1.97
N TYR A 123 2.02 -7.69 2.00
CA TYR A 123 1.19 -6.91 1.08
C TYR A 123 1.69 -7.01 -0.37
N CYS A 124 3.00 -6.91 -0.60
CA CYS A 124 3.60 -7.14 -1.91
C CYS A 124 3.23 -8.53 -2.44
N ARG A 125 3.34 -9.58 -1.60
CA ARG A 125 3.01 -10.95 -2.00
C ARG A 125 1.55 -11.09 -2.42
N GLU A 126 0.62 -10.52 -1.66
CA GLU A 126 -0.82 -10.56 -2.00
C GLU A 126 -1.06 -10.05 -3.42
N VAL A 127 -0.49 -8.89 -3.78
CA VAL A 127 -0.64 -8.29 -5.13
C VAL A 127 0.04 -9.14 -6.20
N LEU A 128 1.26 -9.63 -5.93
CA LEU A 128 2.04 -10.39 -6.91
C LEU A 128 1.41 -11.75 -7.25
N MET A 129 0.73 -12.38 -6.29
CA MET A 129 0.03 -13.66 -6.47
C MET A 129 -1.22 -13.55 -7.37
N GLN A 130 -1.68 -12.35 -7.68
CA GLN A 130 -2.86 -12.18 -8.54
C GLN A 130 -2.52 -12.43 -10.01
N GLU A 131 -2.97 -13.56 -10.55
CA GLU A 131 -2.68 -13.98 -11.93
C GLU A 131 -3.29 -13.04 -12.98
N LYS A 132 -4.46 -12.47 -12.68
CA LYS A 132 -5.16 -11.54 -13.58
C LYS A 132 -4.55 -10.13 -13.58
N ALA A 133 -3.69 -9.82 -12.61
CA ALA A 133 -3.07 -8.51 -12.50
C ALA A 133 -1.96 -8.35 -13.53
N THR A 134 -1.98 -7.22 -14.24
CA THR A 134 -0.98 -6.90 -15.26
C THR A 134 0.35 -6.55 -14.61
N ILE A 135 1.43 -6.53 -15.41
CA ILE A 135 2.72 -6.03 -14.92
C ILE A 135 2.64 -4.57 -14.46
N TYR A 136 1.76 -3.77 -15.06
CA TYR A 136 1.53 -2.37 -14.67
C TYR A 136 0.86 -2.26 -13.30
N ASP A 137 -0.12 -3.13 -13.02
CA ASP A 137 -0.75 -3.21 -11.71
C ASP A 137 0.26 -3.60 -10.62
N LYS A 138 1.16 -4.53 -10.95
CA LYS A 138 2.20 -5.03 -10.04
C LYS A 138 3.39 -4.09 -9.92
N PHE A 139 3.52 -3.07 -10.76
CA PHE A 139 4.74 -2.27 -10.85
C PHE A 139 5.09 -1.60 -9.54
N ARG A 140 4.11 -1.00 -8.84
CA ARG A 140 4.32 -0.33 -7.54
C ARG A 140 4.95 -1.27 -6.51
N VAL A 141 4.39 -2.47 -6.34
CA VAL A 141 4.93 -3.45 -5.38
C VAL A 141 6.26 -4.08 -5.82
N LEU A 142 6.48 -4.19 -7.13
CA LEU A 142 7.76 -4.67 -7.67
C LEU A 142 8.88 -3.66 -7.45
N ASP A 143 8.60 -2.36 -7.59
CA ASP A 143 9.56 -1.28 -7.33
C ASP A 143 10.00 -1.27 -5.86
N ILE A 144 9.05 -1.38 -4.92
CA ILE A 144 9.34 -1.51 -3.49
C ILE A 144 10.23 -2.72 -3.22
N LYS A 145 9.91 -3.87 -3.83
CA LYS A 145 10.68 -5.10 -3.67
C LYS A 145 12.11 -4.94 -4.21
N LEU A 146 12.29 -4.28 -5.35
CA LEU A 146 13.61 -3.97 -5.91
C LEU A 146 14.43 -3.10 -4.97
N VAL A 147 13.84 -2.02 -4.45
CA VAL A 147 14.49 -1.12 -3.48
C VAL A 147 14.90 -1.92 -2.24
N HIS A 148 14.01 -2.75 -1.70
CA HIS A 148 14.30 -3.58 -0.53
C HIS A 148 15.45 -4.57 -0.76
N ILE A 149 15.44 -5.29 -1.89
CA ILE A 149 16.52 -6.23 -2.25
C ILE A 149 17.86 -5.49 -2.38
N ALA A 150 17.85 -4.30 -3.02
CA ALA A 150 19.04 -3.48 -3.17
C ALA A 150 19.57 -2.95 -1.82
N MET A 151 18.70 -2.55 -0.90
CA MET A 151 19.07 -2.12 0.46
C MET A 151 19.70 -3.25 1.28
N ASN A 152 19.36 -4.50 1.00
CA ASN A 152 19.97 -5.68 1.63
C ASN A 152 21.21 -6.19 0.86
N GLU A 153 21.77 -5.38 -0.02
CA GLU A 153 22.97 -5.67 -0.82
C GLU A 153 22.86 -6.91 -1.73
N LYS A 154 21.63 -7.40 -1.97
CA LYS A 154 21.36 -8.53 -2.86
C LYS A 154 21.30 -8.08 -4.32
N TYR A 155 22.32 -7.36 -4.78
CA TYR A 155 22.32 -6.69 -6.08
C TYR A 155 22.11 -7.64 -7.27
N GLU A 156 22.62 -8.86 -7.19
CA GLU A 156 22.40 -9.90 -8.21
C GLU A 156 20.91 -10.27 -8.35
N GLU A 157 20.21 -10.37 -7.23
CA GLU A 157 18.77 -10.65 -7.20
C GLU A 157 17.99 -9.44 -7.72
N ALA A 158 18.37 -8.22 -7.34
CA ALA A 158 17.73 -6.98 -7.82
C ALA A 158 17.88 -6.82 -9.34
N VAL A 159 19.06 -7.09 -9.89
CA VAL A 159 19.29 -7.03 -11.34
C VAL A 159 18.52 -8.12 -12.08
N THR A 160 18.47 -9.33 -11.53
CA THR A 160 17.69 -10.44 -12.12
C THR A 160 16.20 -10.06 -12.20
N LEU A 161 15.62 -9.64 -11.08
CA LEU A 161 14.22 -9.20 -11.01
C LEU A 161 13.95 -8.01 -11.95
N SER A 162 14.86 -7.03 -12.01
CA SER A 162 14.72 -5.88 -12.91
C SER A 162 14.66 -6.29 -14.38
N LEU A 163 15.49 -7.25 -14.80
CA LEU A 163 15.50 -7.75 -16.17
C LEU A 163 14.21 -8.51 -16.50
N GLU A 164 13.70 -9.33 -15.57
CA GLU A 164 12.42 -10.03 -15.71
C GLU A 164 11.24 -9.05 -15.85
N ILE A 165 11.24 -7.96 -15.09
CA ILE A 165 10.22 -6.91 -15.17
C ILE A 165 10.28 -6.21 -16.54
N LEU A 166 11.49 -5.84 -16.98
CA LEU A 166 11.69 -5.17 -18.27
C LEU A 166 11.28 -6.08 -19.44
N GLU A 167 11.56 -7.38 -19.37
CA GLU A 167 11.09 -8.34 -20.37
C GLU A 167 9.56 -8.42 -20.43
N GLN A 168 8.89 -8.46 -19.27
CA GLN A 168 7.42 -8.43 -19.18
C GLN A 168 6.81 -7.11 -19.69
N LEU A 169 7.55 -6.00 -19.59
CA LEU A 169 7.19 -4.71 -20.19
C LEU A 169 7.50 -4.64 -21.71
N GLY A 170 8.01 -5.72 -22.31
CA GLY A 170 8.28 -5.83 -23.74
C GLY A 170 9.65 -5.35 -24.17
N CYS A 171 10.57 -5.04 -23.24
CA CYS A 171 11.94 -4.69 -23.57
C CYS A 171 12.70 -5.92 -24.10
N LYS A 172 13.24 -5.82 -25.31
CA LYS A 172 14.03 -6.90 -25.93
C LYS A 172 15.51 -6.70 -25.67
N PHE A 173 16.15 -7.69 -25.06
CA PHE A 173 17.58 -7.70 -24.83
C PHE A 173 18.31 -8.57 -25.86
N PRO A 174 19.41 -8.10 -26.48
CA PRO A 174 20.19 -8.93 -27.38
C PRO A 174 20.81 -10.13 -26.66
N LYS A 175 20.57 -11.34 -27.19
CA LYS A 175 21.16 -12.59 -26.65
C LYS A 175 22.69 -12.45 -26.56
N GLY A 176 23.27 -12.80 -25.41
CA GLY A 176 24.72 -12.71 -25.14
C GLY A 176 25.25 -11.34 -24.67
N LYS A 177 24.45 -10.26 -24.77
CA LYS A 177 24.81 -8.96 -24.16
C LYS A 177 24.22 -8.77 -22.76
N ILE A 178 23.16 -9.49 -22.43
CA ILE A 178 22.50 -9.40 -21.13
C ILE A 178 23.41 -9.82 -19.96
N PHE A 179 24.28 -10.81 -20.18
CA PHE A 179 25.27 -11.25 -19.20
C PHE A 179 26.25 -10.12 -18.85
N ARG A 180 26.85 -9.47 -19.86
CA ARG A 180 27.73 -8.32 -19.65
C ARG A 180 27.01 -7.12 -19.04
N LEU A 181 25.77 -6.84 -19.46
CA LEU A 181 24.96 -5.78 -18.87
C LEU A 181 24.69 -6.05 -17.38
N ARG A 182 24.42 -7.31 -17.00
CA ARG A 182 24.24 -7.72 -15.61
C ARG A 182 25.50 -7.47 -14.78
N GLU A 183 26.65 -7.95 -15.22
CA GLU A 183 27.93 -7.72 -14.52
C GLU A 183 28.23 -6.22 -14.34
N MET A 184 28.00 -5.41 -15.39
CA MET A 184 28.18 -3.96 -15.32
C MET A 184 27.24 -3.30 -14.32
N MET A 185 25.95 -3.66 -14.33
CA MET A 185 24.96 -3.10 -13.40
C MET A 185 25.26 -3.45 -11.95
N VAL A 186 25.62 -4.72 -11.68
CA VAL A 186 26.02 -5.17 -10.34
C VAL A 186 27.26 -4.40 -9.86
N GLY A 187 28.31 -4.31 -10.70
CA GLY A 187 29.52 -3.56 -10.37
C GLY A 187 29.27 -2.07 -10.10
N MET A 188 28.38 -1.43 -10.88
CA MET A 188 27.97 -0.04 -10.66
C MET A 188 27.23 0.15 -9.32
N MET A 189 26.28 -0.74 -9.00
CA MET A 189 25.53 -0.67 -7.73
C MET A 189 26.45 -0.86 -6.52
N GLN A 190 27.37 -1.84 -6.57
CA GLN A 190 28.35 -2.07 -5.51
C GLN A 190 29.30 -0.89 -5.32
N THR A 191 29.74 -0.25 -6.41
CA THR A 191 30.63 0.92 -6.35
C THR A 191 29.93 2.11 -5.72
N LYS A 192 28.67 2.37 -6.10
CA LYS A 192 27.84 3.44 -5.53
C LYS A 192 27.61 3.23 -4.03
N ALA A 193 27.32 1.99 -3.60
CA ALA A 193 27.19 1.64 -2.20
C ALA A 193 28.47 1.92 -1.40
N LYS A 194 29.63 1.45 -1.88
CA LYS A 194 30.93 1.71 -1.25
C LYS A 194 31.28 3.20 -1.16
N SER A 195 30.97 3.98 -2.21
CA SER A 195 31.24 5.42 -2.22
C SER A 195 30.42 6.19 -1.18
N LYS A 196 29.22 5.69 -0.83
CA LYS A 196 28.37 6.29 0.20
C LYS A 196 28.90 6.01 1.62
N ILE A 197 29.50 4.84 1.82
CA ILE A 197 30.12 4.43 3.10
C ILE A 197 31.45 5.16 3.35
N LEU A 198 32.23 5.46 2.31
CA LEU A 198 33.50 6.20 2.42
C LEU A 198 33.35 7.73 2.50
N GLY A 199 32.13 8.24 2.30
CA GLY A 199 31.82 9.67 2.33
C GLY A 199 31.16 10.15 3.63
N GLU A 200 30.94 9.26 4.59
CA GLU A 200 30.53 9.52 5.98
C GLU A 200 31.74 9.34 6.92
#